data_AF-A0A7X0D200-F1
#
_entry.id   AF-A0A7X0D200-F1
#
_cell.length_a   1.000
_cell.length_b   1.000
_cell.length_c   1.000
_cell.angle_alpha   90.00
_cell.angle_beta   90.00
_cell.angle_gamma   90.00
#
_symmetry.space_group_name_H-M   'P 1'
#
loop_
_entity.id
_entity.type
_entity.pdbx_description
1 polymer ?
#
loop_
_entity_poly.entity_id
_entity_poly.type
_entity_poly.pdbx_seq_one_letter_code
_entity_poly.pdbx_strand_id
1 'polypeptide(L)'
;MQISPDCSYCGGGALMPPPRLARISKQTIASQTGKWRGIVEGPLFQKYFPNGLNGGHDVSAKGYLKNHDALDLLNLKNSGACRSVSNEMLMSTSLVEETVKSFSAAHALVGYINRATTRLPDAG
;
A
#
# COMPACT_ATOMS: atom_id res chain seq x y z
N MET A 1 -10.05 -6.40 1.72
CA MET A 1 -10.02 -6.66 3.16
C MET A 1 -9.83 -8.15 3.33
N GLN A 2 -8.97 -8.56 4.26
CA GLN A 2 -8.84 -9.94 4.68
C GLN A 2 -9.41 -10.06 6.09
N ILE A 3 -10.20 -11.10 6.32
CA ILE A 3 -10.72 -11.46 7.63
C ILE A 3 -10.14 -12.82 7.98
N SER A 4 -9.48 -12.91 9.14
CA SER A 4 -9.04 -14.18 9.73
C SER A 4 -9.05 -14.08 11.26
N PRO A 5 -9.11 -15.22 11.98
CA PRO A 5 -9.13 -15.23 13.44
C PRO A 5 -7.95 -14.52 14.08
N ASP A 6 -6.76 -14.65 13.48
CA ASP A 6 -5.50 -14.18 14.07
C ASP A 6 -4.97 -12.87 13.46
N CYS A 7 -5.40 -12.52 12.23
CA CYS A 7 -4.88 -11.34 11.52
C CYS A 7 -5.87 -10.82 10.47
N SER A 8 -6.82 -10.00 10.92
CA SER A 8 -7.70 -9.24 10.03
C SER A 8 -7.09 -7.90 9.67
N TYR A 9 -7.19 -7.50 8.40
CA TYR A 9 -6.65 -6.22 7.92
C TYR A 9 -7.41 -5.66 6.71
N CYS A 10 -7.34 -4.34 6.56
CA CYS A 10 -7.89 -3.61 5.41
C CYS A 10 -6.83 -2.72 4.77
N GLY A 11 -6.94 -2.50 3.46
CA GLY A 11 -5.89 -1.79 2.70
C GLY A 11 -5.87 -2.17 1.22
N GLY A 12 -4.83 -1.76 0.52
CA GLY A 12 -4.68 -1.98 -0.91
C GLY A 12 -3.27 -1.69 -1.43
N GLY A 13 -3.09 -1.91 -2.73
CA GLY A 13 -1.82 -1.75 -3.44
C GLY A 13 -1.28 -3.10 -3.91
N ALA A 14 0.02 -3.17 -4.18
CA ALA A 14 0.66 -4.40 -4.63
C ALA A 14 1.22 -5.19 -3.44
N LEU A 15 0.41 -6.11 -2.93
CA LEU A 15 0.79 -7.10 -1.93
C LEU A 15 1.34 -8.33 -2.65
N MET A 16 2.64 -8.58 -2.52
CA MET A 16 3.36 -9.67 -3.17
C MET A 16 3.10 -9.76 -4.69
N PRO A 17 3.35 -8.68 -5.45
CA PRO A 17 3.16 -8.71 -6.89
C PRO A 17 4.10 -9.74 -7.56
N PRO A 18 3.67 -10.37 -8.66
CA PRO A 18 4.57 -11.13 -9.53
C PRO A 18 5.84 -10.34 -9.88
N PRO A 19 7.01 -11.00 -10.05
CA PRO A 19 8.30 -10.31 -10.24
C PRO A 19 8.30 -9.25 -11.34
N ARG A 20 7.58 -9.49 -12.44
CA ARG A 20 7.41 -8.53 -13.54
C ARG A 20 6.71 -7.24 -13.08
N LEU A 21 5.62 -7.36 -12.33
CA LEU A 21 4.86 -6.21 -11.82
C LEU A 21 5.63 -5.48 -10.72
N ALA A 22 6.37 -6.22 -9.88
CA ALA A 22 7.29 -5.63 -8.90
C ALA A 22 8.34 -4.75 -9.59
N ARG A 23 8.96 -5.26 -10.68
CA ARG A 23 9.95 -4.51 -11.46
C ARG A 23 9.38 -3.24 -12.09
N ILE A 24 8.22 -3.33 -12.75
CA ILE A 24 7.55 -2.17 -13.37
C ILE A 24 7.21 -1.11 -12.32
N SER A 25 6.69 -1.55 -11.17
CA SER A 25 6.34 -0.65 -10.07
C SER A 25 7.59 0.09 -9.57
N LYS A 26 8.71 -0.61 -9.34
CA LYS A 26 10.00 0.00 -8.93
C LYS A 26 10.52 1.03 -9.93
N GLN A 27 10.50 0.70 -11.22
CA GLN A 27 10.95 1.62 -12.28
C GLN A 27 10.07 2.88 -12.31
N THR A 28 8.76 2.70 -12.18
CA THR A 28 7.83 3.82 -12.17
C THR A 28 8.01 4.70 -10.94
N ILE A 29 8.17 4.09 -9.75
CA ILE A 29 8.49 4.80 -8.50
C ILE A 29 9.77 5.62 -8.67
N ALA A 30 10.84 5.04 -9.21
CA ALA A 30 12.09 5.75 -9.43
C ALA A 30 11.95 6.94 -10.40
N SER A 31 11.17 6.78 -11.47
CA SER A 31 10.92 7.85 -12.46
C SER A 31 9.97 8.95 -11.95
N GLN A 32 9.15 8.66 -10.93
CA GLN A 32 8.10 9.54 -10.42
C GLN A 32 8.12 9.64 -8.89
N THR A 33 9.32 9.66 -8.29
CA THR A 33 9.54 9.63 -6.84
C THR A 33 8.75 10.71 -6.09
N GLY A 34 8.64 11.92 -6.65
CA GLY A 34 7.86 13.00 -6.04
C GLY A 34 6.36 12.68 -5.92
N LYS A 35 5.76 12.09 -6.96
CA LYS A 35 4.33 11.67 -6.92
C LYS A 35 4.12 10.54 -5.93
N TRP A 36 5.06 9.60 -5.88
CA TRP A 36 5.04 8.50 -4.92
C TRP A 36 5.08 9.01 -3.48
N ARG A 37 6.07 9.86 -3.15
CA ARG A 37 6.21 10.48 -1.82
C ARG A 37 4.96 11.27 -1.44
N GLY A 38 4.42 12.08 -2.36
CA GLY A 38 3.17 12.83 -2.11
C GLY A 38 1.97 11.95 -1.74
N ILE A 39 1.96 10.67 -2.16
CA ILE A 39 0.94 9.71 -1.76
C ILE A 39 1.27 9.10 -0.40
N VAL A 40 2.45 8.49 -0.24
CA VAL A 40 2.78 7.67 0.95
C VAL A 40 3.19 8.50 2.17
N GLU A 41 3.58 9.75 1.97
CA GLU A 41 3.86 10.74 3.02
C GLU A 41 2.68 11.71 3.23
N GLY A 42 1.59 11.55 2.46
CA GLY A 42 0.41 12.40 2.57
C GLY A 42 -0.32 12.20 3.90
N PRO A 43 -0.94 13.26 4.46
CA PRO A 43 -1.57 13.20 5.78
C PRO A 43 -2.72 12.21 5.86
N LEU A 44 -3.50 12.07 4.77
CA LEU A 44 -4.57 11.08 4.70
C LEU A 44 -4.01 9.65 4.72
N PHE A 45 -2.93 9.39 3.99
CA PHE A 45 -2.32 8.07 3.95
C PHE A 45 -1.73 7.71 5.32
N GLN A 46 -0.94 8.59 5.93
CA GLN A 46 -0.34 8.36 7.24
C GLN A 46 -1.37 8.20 8.36
N LYS A 47 -2.53 8.89 8.27
CA LYS A 47 -3.63 8.72 9.21
C LYS A 47 -4.17 7.30 9.23
N TYR A 48 -4.36 6.68 8.06
CA TYR A 48 -4.93 5.34 7.94
C TYR A 48 -3.89 4.22 7.94
N PHE A 49 -2.66 4.53 7.52
CA PHE A 49 -1.52 3.63 7.45
C PHE A 49 -0.35 4.25 8.20
N PRO A 50 -0.42 4.33 9.55
CA PRO A 50 0.65 4.91 10.37
C PRO A 50 1.95 4.11 10.28
N ASN A 51 1.83 2.81 9.98
CA ASN A 51 2.94 1.92 9.66
C ASN A 51 3.28 1.95 8.15
N GLY A 52 2.94 3.01 7.43
CA GLY A 52 3.30 3.18 6.01
C GLY A 52 2.96 1.98 5.12
N LEU A 53 3.90 1.65 4.23
CA LEU A 53 3.82 0.47 3.39
C LEU A 53 4.28 -0.75 4.16
N ASN A 54 3.60 -1.88 3.96
CA ASN A 54 3.92 -3.13 4.62
C ASN A 54 4.37 -4.22 3.65
N GLY A 55 5.16 -5.15 4.19
CA GLY A 55 5.81 -6.23 3.47
C GLY A 55 4.94 -7.45 3.17
N GLY A 56 3.61 -7.36 3.28
CA GLY A 56 2.70 -8.50 3.15
C GLY A 56 1.84 -8.71 4.40
N HIS A 57 1.57 -9.97 4.78
CA HIS A 57 0.74 -10.37 5.93
C HIS A 57 1.21 -9.84 7.29
N ASP A 58 2.45 -9.38 7.37
CA ASP A 58 2.99 -8.81 8.60
C ASP A 58 2.64 -7.32 8.72
N VAL A 59 1.46 -7.06 9.29
CA VAL A 59 0.98 -5.71 9.60
C VAL A 59 1.74 -5.09 10.79
N SER A 60 2.51 -5.91 11.51
CA SER A 60 3.40 -5.47 12.61
C SER A 60 4.75 -4.97 12.11
N ALA A 61 5.10 -5.25 10.84
CA ALA A 61 6.33 -4.77 10.23
C ALA A 61 6.42 -3.25 10.34
N LYS A 62 7.53 -2.76 10.93
CA LYS A 62 7.81 -1.34 11.04
C LYS A 62 7.66 -0.70 9.66
N GLY A 63 6.75 0.25 9.59
CA GLY A 63 6.48 0.96 8.36
C GLY A 63 7.72 1.51 7.73
N TYR A 64 7.79 1.37 6.40
CA TYR A 64 8.69 2.19 5.63
C TYR A 64 8.23 3.65 5.79
N LEU A 65 8.94 4.45 6.58
CA LEU A 65 9.39 5.82 6.28
C LEU A 65 9.62 6.69 7.52
N LYS A 66 10.90 7.02 7.76
CA LYS A 66 11.34 8.41 7.90
C LYS A 66 12.68 8.55 7.17
N ASN A 67 12.75 9.44 6.18
CA ASN A 67 13.98 9.85 5.47
C ASN A 67 14.76 8.72 4.77
N HIS A 68 14.25 8.25 3.64
CA HIS A 68 14.97 7.28 2.81
C HIS A 68 15.20 7.80 1.40
N ASP A 69 16.41 7.57 0.88
CA ASP A 69 16.84 7.96 -0.45
C ASP A 69 16.08 7.18 -1.52
N ALA A 70 16.10 7.64 -2.77
CA ALA A 70 15.43 6.95 -3.88
C ALA A 70 15.88 5.47 -4.04
N LEU A 71 17.07 5.13 -3.55
CA LEU A 71 17.61 3.76 -3.52
C LEU A 71 16.82 2.82 -2.60
N ASP A 72 16.30 3.31 -1.47
CA ASP A 72 15.54 2.50 -0.54
C ASP A 72 14.15 2.16 -1.09
N LEU A 73 13.58 3.05 -1.91
CA LEU A 73 12.35 2.81 -2.64
C LEU A 73 12.51 1.70 -3.70
N LEU A 74 13.71 1.53 -4.29
CA LEU A 74 14.01 0.45 -5.22
C LEU A 74 14.10 -0.93 -4.52
N ASN A 75 14.34 -0.94 -3.21
CA ASN A 75 14.38 -2.16 -2.41
C ASN A 75 13.00 -2.64 -1.93
N LEU A 76 11.94 -1.87 -2.17
CA LEU A 76 10.56 -2.25 -1.83
C LEU A 76 10.16 -3.55 -2.53
N LYS A 77 10.04 -4.64 -1.76
CA LYS A 77 9.49 -5.91 -2.24
C LYS A 77 7.97 -5.84 -2.41
N ASN A 78 7.32 -4.95 -1.66
CA ASN A 78 5.89 -4.74 -1.66
C ASN A 78 5.58 -3.24 -1.71
N SER A 79 4.53 -2.91 -2.44
CA SER A 79 4.02 -1.54 -2.59
C SER A 79 2.56 -1.49 -2.11
N GLY A 80 2.23 -2.32 -1.11
CA GLY A 80 0.92 -2.38 -0.47
C GLY A 80 0.93 -1.66 0.86
N ALA A 81 -0.25 -1.21 1.26
CA ALA A 81 -0.51 -0.65 2.58
C ALA A 81 -1.68 -1.41 3.20
N CYS A 82 -1.50 -1.92 4.41
CA CYS A 82 -2.60 -2.49 5.20
C CYS A 82 -2.56 -1.98 6.63
N ARG A 83 -3.75 -1.85 7.18
CA ARG A 83 -4.04 -1.48 8.56
C ARG A 83 -4.71 -2.66 9.24
N SER A 84 -4.21 -3.04 10.42
CA SER A 84 -4.83 -4.09 11.23
C SER A 84 -6.23 -3.68 11.66
N VAL A 85 -7.14 -4.65 11.65
CA VAL A 85 -8.51 -4.49 12.13
C VAL A 85 -8.64 -5.37 13.38
N SER A 86 -8.91 -4.75 14.52
CA SER A 86 -9.09 -5.49 15.78
C SER A 86 -10.39 -6.29 15.78
N ASN A 87 -10.46 -7.32 16.61
CA ASN A 87 -11.68 -8.11 16.78
C ASN A 87 -12.85 -7.25 17.26
N GLU A 88 -12.61 -6.25 18.11
CA GLU A 88 -13.61 -5.27 18.52
C GLU A 88 -14.17 -4.49 17.33
N MET A 89 -13.29 -4.02 16.42
CA MET A 89 -13.72 -3.33 15.21
C MET A 89 -14.47 -4.25 14.25
N LEU A 90 -14.10 -5.54 14.15
CA LEU A 90 -14.83 -6.52 13.33
C LEU A 90 -16.28 -6.72 13.79
N MET A 91 -16.54 -6.59 15.09
CA MET A 91 -17.87 -6.74 15.67
C MET A 91 -18.64 -5.41 15.76
N SER A 92 -18.03 -4.30 15.35
CA SER A 92 -18.61 -2.97 15.42
C SER A 92 -19.49 -2.65 14.21
N THR A 93 -20.56 -1.88 14.43
CA THR A 93 -21.38 -1.29 13.35
C THR A 93 -20.59 -0.31 12.46
N SER A 94 -19.49 0.24 12.96
CA SER A 94 -18.60 1.13 12.21
C SER A 94 -17.60 0.43 11.29
N LEU A 95 -17.57 -0.92 11.26
CA LEU A 95 -16.63 -1.69 10.45
C LEU A 95 -16.65 -1.27 8.97
N VAL A 96 -17.84 -1.16 8.39
CA VAL A 96 -18.01 -0.85 6.97
C VAL A 96 -17.47 0.55 6.67
N GLU A 97 -17.84 1.54 7.50
CA GLU A 97 -17.39 2.92 7.35
C GLU A 97 -15.87 3.03 7.43
N GLU A 98 -15.26 2.38 8.43
CA GLU A 98 -13.81 2.38 8.62
C GLU A 98 -13.06 1.65 7.52
N THR A 99 -13.66 0.59 6.97
CA THR A 99 -13.12 -0.14 5.82
C THR A 99 -13.16 0.74 4.57
N VAL A 100 -14.27 1.41 4.29
CA VAL A 100 -14.41 2.34 3.16
C VAL A 100 -13.38 3.46 3.26
N LYS A 101 -13.26 4.11 4.42
CA LYS A 101 -12.27 5.15 4.65
C LYS A 101 -10.83 4.67 4.40
N SER A 102 -10.52 3.45 4.83
CA SER A 102 -9.19 2.85 4.62
C SER A 102 -8.93 2.60 3.13
N PHE A 103 -9.92 2.13 2.37
CA PHE A 103 -9.81 2.00 0.92
C PHE A 103 -9.69 3.35 0.22
N SER A 104 -10.44 4.36 0.64
CA SER A 104 -10.32 5.71 0.10
C SER A 104 -8.93 6.30 0.32
N ALA A 105 -8.31 6.06 1.48
CA ALA A 105 -6.93 6.45 1.75
C ALA A 105 -5.91 5.69 0.88
N ALA A 106 -6.15 4.40 0.62
CA ALA A 106 -5.29 3.59 -0.26
C ALA A 106 -5.53 3.85 -1.76
N HIS A 107 -6.61 4.53 -2.14
CA HIS A 107 -7.03 4.68 -3.53
C HIS A 107 -5.97 5.38 -4.41
N ALA A 108 -5.30 6.41 -3.88
CA ALA A 108 -4.25 7.11 -4.61
C ALA A 108 -3.04 6.19 -4.91
N LEU A 109 -2.66 5.35 -3.93
CA LEU A 109 -1.60 4.34 -4.08
C LEU A 109 -1.99 3.29 -5.13
N VAL A 110 -3.19 2.71 -5.01
CA VAL A 110 -3.71 1.72 -5.95
C VAL A 110 -3.77 2.28 -7.37
N GLY A 111 -4.32 3.49 -7.53
CA GLY A 111 -4.40 4.16 -8.83
C GLY A 111 -3.03 4.45 -9.43
N TYR A 112 -2.04 4.80 -8.61
CA TYR A 112 -0.66 4.99 -9.05
C TYR A 112 -0.06 3.68 -9.61
N ILE A 113 -0.18 2.58 -8.85
CA ILE A 113 0.32 1.27 -9.25
C ILE A 113 -0.39 0.76 -10.51
N ASN A 114 -1.72 0.86 -10.56
CA ASN A 114 -2.49 0.41 -11.72
C ASN A 114 -2.10 1.20 -12.98
N ARG A 115 -1.91 2.52 -12.90
CA ARG A 115 -1.44 3.30 -14.07
C ARG A 115 -0.03 2.89 -14.52
N ALA A 116 0.83 2.49 -13.58
CA ALA A 116 2.16 1.98 -13.90
C ALA A 116 2.11 0.63 -14.64
N THR A 117 1.12 -0.21 -14.33
CA THR A 117 1.02 -1.58 -14.86
C THR A 117 0.08 -1.74 -16.05
N THR A 118 -0.92 -0.86 -16.22
CA THR A 118 -1.86 -0.87 -17.35
C THR A 118 -1.28 -0.20 -18.61
N ARG A 119 -0.32 0.72 -18.48
CA ARG A 119 0.45 1.24 -19.63
C ARG A 119 1.56 0.26 -20.03
N LEU A 120 1.19 -0.94 -20.46
CA LEU A 120 2.11 -1.77 -21.21
C LEU A 120 2.05 -1.30 -22.67
N PRO A 121 3.18 -0.96 -23.33
CA PRO A 121 3.23 -1.09 -24.76
C PRO A 121 2.87 -2.54 -25.09
N ASP A 122 2.03 -2.74 -26.11
CA ASP A 122 1.84 -4.06 -26.69
C ASP A 122 3.22 -4.68 -26.92
N ALA A 123 3.35 -5.96 -26.56
CA ALA A 123 4.56 -6.71 -26.84
C ALA A 123 4.79 -6.68 -28.35
N GLY A 124 5.75 -5.86 -28.78
CA GLY A 124 6.36 -5.93 -30.11
C GLY A 124 7.34 -7.08 -30.19
#